data_AF-A0A6S7E427-F1
#
_entry.id   AF-A0A6S7E427-F1
#
_cell.length_a   1.000
_cell.length_b   1.000
_cell.length_c   1.000
_cell.angle_alpha   90.00
_cell.angle_beta   90.00
_cell.angle_gamma   90.00
#
_symmetry.space_group_name_H-M   'P 1'
#
loop_
_entity.id
_entity.type
_entity.pdbx_description
1 polymer ?
#
loop_
_entity_poly.entity_id
_entity_poly.type
_entity_poly.pdbx_seq_one_letter_code
_entity_poly.pdbx_strand_id
1 'polypeptide(L)' 'MDKDIHDQGAQAARNGWSLFDCPYLRAQQMPGHTGEPIGLWRAKVAAWEAGWKTEVESWLGRCHPPAIDQDVHVLH' A
#
# COMPACT_ATOMS: atom_id res chain seq x y z
N MET A 1 0.66 -15.12 6.10
CA MET A 1 0.14 -14.53 4.86
C MET A 1 -0.27 -13.08 5.08
N ASP A 2 -1.35 -12.76 5.82
CA ASP A 2 -1.82 -11.36 5.92
C ASP A 2 -0.84 -10.43 6.68
N LYS A 3 -0.14 -10.98 7.68
CA LYS A 3 0.88 -10.23 8.44
C LYS A 3 2.08 -9.84 7.56
N ASP A 4 2.44 -10.68 6.60
CA ASP A 4 3.52 -10.42 5.64
C ASP A 4 3.14 -9.28 4.70
N ILE A 5 1.87 -9.24 4.27
CA ILE A 5 1.33 -8.21 3.38
C ILE A 5 1.20 -6.87 4.13
N HIS A 6 0.78 -6.92 5.38
CA HIS A 6 0.76 -5.76 6.27
C HIS A 6 2.16 -5.17 6.46
N ASP A 7 3.17 -6.00 6.73
CA ASP A 7 4.55 -5.54 6.89
C ASP A 7 5.11 -4.91 5.59
N GLN A 8 4.76 -5.47 4.43
CA GLN A 8 5.07 -4.87 3.12
C GLN A 8 4.45 -3.47 2.96
N GLY A 9 3.21 -3.26 3.42
CA GLY A 9 2.56 -1.96 3.42
C GLY A 9 3.28 -0.95 4.28
N ALA A 10 3.66 -1.35 5.51
CA ALA A 10 4.43 -0.51 6.42
C ALA A 10 5.81 -0.16 5.84
N GLN A 11 6.51 -1.14 5.25
CA GLN A 11 7.80 -0.89 4.62
C GLN A 11 7.69 0.02 3.40
N ALA A 12 6.61 -0.10 2.62
CA ALA A 12 6.36 0.79 1.48
C ALA A 12 6.18 2.25 1.94
N ALA A 13 5.44 2.48 3.04
CA ALA A 13 5.35 3.81 3.65
C ALA A 13 6.74 4.32 4.04
N ARG A 14 7.56 3.52 4.76
CA ARG A 14 8.93 3.91 5.13
C ARG A 14 9.83 4.26 3.93
N ASN A 15 9.60 3.61 2.80
CA ASN A 15 10.32 3.85 1.56
C ASN A 15 9.81 5.08 0.79
N GLY A 16 8.77 5.76 1.28
CA GLY A 16 8.17 6.94 0.64
C GLY A 16 7.15 6.62 -0.46
N TRP A 17 6.71 5.37 -0.58
CA TRP A 17 5.78 4.96 -1.63
C TRP A 17 4.36 5.43 -1.34
N SER A 18 3.59 5.69 -2.39
CA SER A 18 2.19 6.10 -2.27
C SER A 18 1.27 4.88 -2.14
N LEU A 19 0.01 5.11 -1.74
CA LEU A 19 -1.01 4.05 -1.74
C LEU A 19 -1.23 3.43 -3.14
N PHE A 20 -0.95 4.18 -4.22
CA PHE A 20 -1.08 3.72 -5.60
C PHE A 20 0.05 2.80 -6.04
N ASP A 21 1.19 2.80 -5.34
CA ASP A 21 2.30 1.89 -5.57
C ASP A 21 2.03 0.47 -5.02
N CYS A 22 0.83 0.23 -4.47
CA CYS A 22 0.39 -1.08 -4.01
C CYS A 22 0.58 -2.13 -5.11
N PRO A 23 1.39 -3.18 -4.89
CA PRO A 23 1.71 -4.17 -5.93
C PRO A 23 0.47 -4.94 -6.39
N TYR A 24 -0.53 -5.09 -5.52
CA TYR A 24 -1.78 -5.79 -5.80
C TYR A 24 -2.73 -5.01 -6.71
N LEU A 25 -2.54 -3.69 -6.85
CA LEU A 25 -3.31 -2.87 -7.79
C LEU A 25 -2.78 -2.99 -9.23
N ARG A 26 -1.59 -3.56 -9.44
CA ARG A 26 -1.05 -3.79 -10.78
C ARG A 26 -1.91 -4.79 -11.54
N ALA A 27 -2.09 -4.56 -12.84
CA ALA A 27 -2.88 -5.42 -13.72
C ALA A 27 -2.51 -6.92 -13.58
N GLN A 28 -1.22 -7.23 -13.47
CA GLN A 28 -0.72 -8.61 -13.33
C GLN A 28 -1.15 -9.31 -12.03
N GLN A 29 -1.58 -8.56 -11.02
CA GLN A 29 -2.07 -9.08 -9.73
C GLN A 29 -3.58 -8.97 -9.60
N MET A 30 -4.27 -8.43 -10.62
CA MET A 30 -5.73 -8.37 -10.61
C MET A 30 -6.31 -9.78 -10.72
N PRO A 31 -7.47 -10.04 -10.09
CA PRO A 31 -8.10 -11.36 -10.09
C PRO A 31 -8.49 -11.84 -11.50
N GLY A 32 -8.72 -10.91 -12.45
CA GLY A 32 -8.93 -11.26 -13.86
C GLY A 32 -7.69 -11.85 -14.55
N HIS A 33 -6.48 -11.58 -14.04
CA HIS A 33 -5.22 -12.11 -14.56
C HIS A 33 -4.69 -13.31 -13.77
N THR A 34 -4.80 -13.27 -12.44
CA THR A 34 -4.30 -14.36 -11.57
C THR A 34 -5.28 -15.52 -11.44
N GLY A 35 -6.56 -15.30 -11.80
CA GLY A 35 -7.64 -16.27 -11.56
C GLY A 35 -7.99 -16.43 -10.08
N GLU A 36 -7.48 -15.55 -9.20
CA GLU A 36 -7.76 -15.63 -7.77
C GLU A 36 -9.17 -15.11 -7.43
N PRO A 37 -9.76 -15.56 -6.32
CA PRO A 37 -11.04 -15.02 -5.86
C PRO A 37 -10.92 -13.52 -5.57
N ILE A 38 -11.85 -12.72 -6.08
CA ILE A 38 -11.88 -11.27 -5.83
C ILE A 38 -11.87 -10.93 -4.34
N GLY A 39 -12.51 -11.75 -3.50
CA GLY A 39 -12.49 -11.58 -2.04
C GLY A 39 -11.09 -11.73 -1.43
N LEU A 40 -10.30 -12.69 -1.92
CA LEU A 40 -8.92 -12.89 -1.48
C LEU A 40 -8.03 -11.74 -1.93
N TRP A 41 -8.16 -11.32 -3.18
CA TRP A 41 -7.42 -10.15 -3.70
C TRP A 41 -7.73 -8.88 -2.89
N ARG A 42 -9.01 -8.61 -2.60
CA ARG A 42 -9.41 -7.46 -1.78
C ARG A 42 -8.85 -7.53 -0.36
N ALA A 43 -8.78 -8.73 0.23
CA ALA A 43 -8.18 -8.91 1.55
C ALA A 43 -6.69 -8.57 1.54
N LYS A 44 -5.95 -8.96 0.50
CA LYS A 44 -4.53 -8.59 0.34
C LYS A 44 -4.34 -7.09 0.20
N VAL A 45 -5.13 -6.44 -0.66
CA VAL A 45 -5.10 -4.98 -0.84
C VAL A 45 -5.37 -4.29 0.50
N ALA A 46 -6.43 -4.69 1.20
CA ALA A 46 -6.79 -4.10 2.49
C ALA A 46 -5.72 -4.31 3.57
N ALA A 47 -5.09 -5.50 3.63
CA ALA A 47 -4.00 -5.77 4.56
C ALA A 47 -2.77 -4.89 4.30
N TRP A 48 -2.44 -4.69 3.02
CA TRP A 48 -1.32 -3.84 2.61
C TRP A 48 -1.61 -2.36 2.94
N GLU A 49 -2.81 -1.87 2.60
CA GLU A 49 -3.24 -0.51 2.91
C GLU A 49 -3.27 -0.26 4.42
N ALA A 50 -3.70 -1.24 5.21
CA ALA A 50 -3.72 -1.14 6.67
C ALA A 50 -2.31 -0.98 7.24
N GLY A 51 -1.33 -1.73 6.73
CA GLY A 51 0.07 -1.61 7.14
C GLY A 51 0.69 -0.28 6.77
N TRP A 52 0.42 0.20 5.55
CA TRP A 52 0.86 1.53 5.11
C TRP A 52 0.26 2.63 5.99
N LYS A 53 -1.06 2.61 6.21
CA LYS A 53 -1.74 3.61 7.05
C LYS A 53 -1.22 3.60 8.48
N THR A 54 -1.07 2.42 9.08
CA THR A 54 -0.55 2.27 10.44
C THR A 54 0.84 2.91 10.58
N GLU A 55 1.71 2.69 9.60
CA GLU A 55 3.05 3.30 9.61
C GLU A 55 2.97 4.82 9.45
N VAL A 56 2.17 5.34 8.51
CA VAL A 56 1.99 6.80 8.31
C VAL A 56 1.37 7.46 9.54
N GLU A 57 0.35 6.85 10.14
CA GLU A 57 -0.27 7.32 11.38
C GLU A 57 0.72 7.32 12.55
N SER A 58 1.66 6.36 12.58
CA SER A 58 2.74 6.36 13.57
C SER A 58 3.66 7.58 13.47
N TRP A 59 3.77 8.19 12.29
CA TRP A 59 4.51 9.43 12.08
C TRP A 59 3.69 10.68 12.43
N LEU A 60 2.35 10.63 12.36
CA LEU A 60 1.54 11.75 12.87
C LEU A 60 1.77 11.97 14.38
N GLY A 61 2.17 10.92 15.11
CA GLY A 61 2.67 11.03 16.49
C GLY A 61 4.16 11.41 16.64
N ARG A 62 4.95 11.36 15.56
CA ARG A 62 6.40 11.67 15.53
C ARG A 62 6.69 12.68 14.41
N CYS A 63 6.85 13.97 14.74
CA CYS A 63 7.05 15.17 13.89
C CYS A 63 7.91 15.16 12.59
N HIS A 64 8.16 14.04 11.92
CA HIS A 64 8.86 14.00 10.64
C HIS A 64 8.46 12.73 9.85
N PRO A 65 7.52 12.82 8.90
CA PRO A 65 7.36 11.76 7.91
C PRO A 65 8.64 11.67 7.05
N PRO A 66 9.10 10.47 6.63
CA PRO A 66 10.05 10.38 5.53
C PRO A 66 9.48 11.16 4.35
N ALA A 67 10.32 11.91 3.65
CA ALA A 67 9.90 12.75 2.52
C ALA A 67 9.06 11.93 1.53
N ILE A 68 7.74 12.03 1.64
CA ILE A 68 6.82 11.50 0.66
C ILE A 68 7.00 12.44 -0.52
N ASP A 69 7.68 11.96 -1.55
CA ASP A 69 7.77 12.64 -2.83
C ASP A 69 6.35 12.68 -3.41
N GLN A 70 5.56 13.68 -2.98
CA GLN A 70 4.23 13.96 -3.53
C GLN A 70 4.38 14.67 -4.89
N ASP A 71 5.14 14.08 -5.81
CA ASP A 71 5.08 14.43 -7.22
C ASP A 71 4.30 13.34 -7.96
N VAL A 72 2.98 13.33 -7.73
CA VAL A 72 2.05 12.58 -8.58
C VAL A 72 0.87 13.47 -8.91
N HIS A 73 1.16 14.40 -9.82
CA HIS A 73 0.36 14.69 -11.00
C HIS A 73 -1.12 15.08 -10.77
N VAL A 74 -1.34 16.38 -10.49
CA VAL A 74 -2.56 17.07 -10.88
C VAL A 74 -2.57 17.15 -12.42
N LEU A 75 -3.35 16.29 -13.08
CA LEU A 75 -3.76 16.50 -14.47
C LEU A 75 -4.91 17.51 -14.46
N HIS A 76 -4.63 18.70 -15.01
CA HIS A 76 -5.58 19.78 -15.31
C HIS A 76 -5.98 19.71 -16.79
#